data_AF-A0A1L9PUP6-F1
#
_entry.id   AF-A0A1L9PUP6-F1
#
_cell.length_a   1.000
_cell.length_b   1.000
_cell.length_c   1.000
_cell.angle_alpha   90.00
_cell.angle_beta   90.00
_cell.angle_gamma   90.00
#
_symmetry.space_group_name_H-M   'P 1'
#
loop_
_entity.id
_entity.type
_entity.pdbx_description
1 polymer ?
#
loop_
_entity_poly.entity_id
_entity_poly.type
_entity_poly.pdbx_seq_one_letter_code
_entity_poly.pdbx_strand_id
1 'polypeptide(L)'
;MLCTSYETMCPRCKHHFKALRKTAASAADLEYTPNTFPVVFTCTQKIPVPVRRGTLMQAVYEQRRRTVTELKERLANHFHRPVNVYDDFDEGEFRFCEKTTVTYKILVDFPGVIANPNGWASWISQSMYSIKFYELVVRSDGGKNACPKAIVKPEEYQWDGCVPENKGHLCWTRLEFFLGRQGLVPFI
;
A
#
# COMPACT_ATOMS: atom_id res chain seq x y z
N MET A 1 -17.50 -18.74 -13.05
CA MET A 1 -18.33 -17.69 -12.43
C MET A 1 -17.40 -16.57 -12.02
N LEU A 2 -17.62 -15.33 -12.49
CA LEU A 2 -16.72 -14.21 -12.22
C LEU A 2 -16.86 -13.79 -10.76
N CYS A 3 -15.84 -14.08 -9.95
CA CYS A 3 -15.75 -13.67 -8.55
C CYS A 3 -15.60 -12.15 -8.49
N THR A 4 -16.71 -11.40 -8.45
CA THR A 4 -16.73 -9.93 -8.62
C THR A 4 -17.45 -9.22 -7.50
N SER A 5 -18.66 -9.66 -7.19
CA SER A 5 -19.47 -9.19 -6.06
C SER A 5 -19.54 -10.23 -4.95
N TYR A 6 -20.04 -9.85 -3.78
CA TYR A 6 -20.26 -10.81 -2.71
C TYR A 6 -21.14 -11.99 -3.16
N GLU A 7 -22.20 -11.78 -3.93
CA GLU A 7 -23.12 -12.83 -4.41
C GLU A 7 -22.41 -13.86 -5.29
N THR A 8 -21.50 -13.38 -6.14
CA THR A 8 -20.79 -14.17 -7.17
C THR A 8 -19.45 -14.74 -6.69
N MET A 9 -18.96 -14.31 -5.52
CA MET A 9 -17.77 -14.86 -4.86
C MET A 9 -17.96 -16.35 -4.50
N CYS A 10 -16.88 -17.12 -4.61
CA CYS A 10 -16.85 -18.49 -4.10
C CYS A 10 -16.95 -18.49 -2.56
N PRO A 11 -17.33 -19.63 -1.93
CA PRO A 11 -17.48 -19.71 -0.48
C PRO A 11 -16.26 -19.22 0.31
N ARG A 12 -15.04 -19.53 -0.16
CA ARG A 12 -13.78 -19.06 0.46
C ARG A 12 -13.65 -17.54 0.43
N CYS A 13 -13.88 -16.90 -0.71
CA CYS A 13 -13.83 -15.44 -0.83
C CYS A 13 -14.94 -14.76 -0.01
N LYS A 14 -16.15 -15.33 0.04
CA LYS A 14 -17.25 -14.84 0.89
C LYS A 14 -16.90 -14.84 2.37
N HIS A 15 -16.20 -15.88 2.85
CA HIS A 15 -15.76 -15.96 4.23
C HIS A 15 -14.82 -14.79 4.59
N HIS A 16 -13.81 -14.57 3.76
CA HIS A 16 -12.83 -13.49 3.93
C HIS A 16 -13.43 -12.10 3.80
N PHE A 17 -14.34 -11.91 2.84
CA PHE A 17 -15.11 -10.68 2.71
C PHE A 17 -15.88 -10.35 4.00
N LYS A 18 -16.57 -11.33 4.59
CA LYS A 18 -17.29 -11.14 5.86
C LYS A 18 -16.36 -10.81 7.02
N ALA A 19 -15.19 -11.44 7.10
CA ALA A 19 -14.19 -11.13 8.13
C ALA A 19 -13.76 -9.65 8.04
N LEU A 20 -13.44 -9.17 6.83
CA LEU A 20 -13.05 -7.78 6.59
C LEU A 20 -14.17 -6.77 6.85
N ARG A 21 -15.42 -7.11 6.53
CA ARG A 21 -16.58 -6.25 6.85
C ARG A 21 -16.75 -6.05 8.37
N LYS A 22 -16.40 -7.06 9.17
CA LYS A 22 -16.44 -6.95 10.65
C LYS A 22 -15.33 -6.07 11.20
N THR A 23 -14.22 -5.90 10.48
CA THR A 23 -13.09 -5.04 10.86
C THR A 23 -13.15 -3.65 10.21
N ALA A 24 -14.36 -3.20 9.85
CA ALA A 24 -14.65 -1.87 9.29
C ALA A 24 -14.11 -1.59 7.87
N ALA A 25 -13.75 -2.60 7.08
CA ALA A 25 -13.50 -2.39 5.66
C ALA A 25 -14.80 -2.03 4.90
N SER A 26 -14.72 -1.04 4.00
CA SER A 26 -15.84 -0.63 3.15
C SER A 26 -16.18 -1.75 2.17
N ALA A 27 -17.46 -2.09 2.02
CA ALA A 27 -17.90 -3.09 1.04
C ALA A 27 -17.45 -2.73 -0.39
N ALA A 28 -17.50 -1.44 -0.74
CA ALA A 28 -17.07 -0.96 -2.05
C ALA A 28 -15.58 -1.22 -2.33
N ASP A 29 -14.73 -1.15 -1.30
CA ASP A 29 -13.31 -1.45 -1.42
C ASP A 29 -13.06 -2.96 -1.55
N LEU A 30 -13.95 -3.81 -1.05
CA LEU A 30 -13.79 -5.27 -1.08
C LEU A 30 -14.36 -5.91 -2.34
N GLU A 31 -15.33 -5.25 -2.97
CA GLU A 31 -15.86 -5.68 -4.26
C GLU A 31 -14.81 -5.51 -5.37
N TYR A 32 -14.90 -6.36 -6.37
CA TYR A 32 -13.98 -6.39 -7.49
C TYR A 32 -14.67 -5.85 -8.73
N THR A 33 -14.10 -4.78 -9.29
CA THR A 33 -14.56 -4.19 -10.54
C THR A 33 -14.29 -5.17 -11.70
N PRO A 34 -15.30 -5.58 -12.49
CA PRO A 34 -15.08 -6.43 -13.65
C PRO A 34 -14.06 -5.82 -14.64
N ASN A 35 -13.32 -6.68 -15.34
CA ASN A 35 -12.31 -6.30 -16.33
C ASN A 35 -11.13 -5.47 -15.78
N THR A 36 -10.86 -5.55 -14.48
CA THR A 36 -9.60 -5.05 -13.93
C THR A 36 -8.62 -6.19 -13.65
N PHE A 37 -7.39 -5.90 -13.24
CA PHE A 37 -6.36 -6.90 -12.95
C PHE A 37 -5.54 -6.39 -11.76
N PRO A 38 -5.81 -6.88 -10.54
CA PRO A 38 -5.14 -6.40 -9.35
C PRO A 38 -3.67 -6.78 -9.41
N VAL A 39 -2.78 -5.84 -9.10
CA VAL A 39 -1.33 -6.07 -8.96
C VAL A 39 -0.90 -5.44 -7.65
N VAL A 40 -0.11 -6.18 -6.86
CA VAL A 40 0.40 -5.70 -5.57
C VAL A 40 1.88 -5.36 -5.73
N PHE A 41 2.21 -4.09 -5.52
CA PHE A 41 3.59 -3.61 -5.51
C PHE A 41 4.07 -3.49 -4.08
N THR A 42 5.18 -4.13 -3.74
CA THR A 42 5.78 -4.08 -2.41
C THR A 42 7.09 -3.32 -2.45
N CYS A 43 7.30 -2.42 -1.50
CA CYS A 43 8.54 -1.68 -1.30
C CYS A 43 9.01 -1.82 0.14
N THR A 44 10.23 -2.31 0.33
CA THR A 44 10.83 -2.45 1.67
C THR A 44 12.01 -1.49 1.79
N GLN A 45 11.92 -0.56 2.74
CA GLN A 45 12.91 0.50 2.93
C GLN A 45 13.57 0.41 4.30
N LYS A 46 14.88 0.62 4.33
CA LYS A 46 15.64 0.73 5.57
C LYS A 46 15.82 2.20 5.93
N ILE A 47 15.40 2.58 7.13
CA ILE A 47 15.58 3.92 7.66
C ILE A 47 16.93 3.95 8.38
N PRO A 48 17.88 4.79 7.94
CA PRO A 48 19.25 4.76 8.44
C PRO A 48 19.40 5.38 9.84
N VAL A 49 18.35 6.04 10.36
CA VAL A 49 18.37 6.70 11.66
C VAL A 49 17.27 6.18 12.58
N PRO A 50 17.49 6.15 13.90
CA PRO A 50 16.45 5.84 14.85
C PRO A 50 15.42 6.98 14.90
N VAL A 51 14.16 6.66 14.62
CA VAL A 51 13.01 7.58 14.66
C VAL A 51 12.03 7.10 15.72
N ARG A 52 11.42 8.02 16.48
CA ARG A 52 10.34 7.66 17.42
C ARG A 52 9.15 7.10 16.63
N ARG A 53 8.52 6.04 17.15
CA ARG A 53 7.37 5.37 16.50
C ARG A 53 6.27 6.35 16.08
N GLY A 54 5.86 7.27 16.96
CA GLY A 54 4.80 8.24 16.64
C GLY A 54 5.12 9.15 15.45
N THR A 55 6.34 9.70 15.41
CA THR A 55 6.83 10.51 14.28
C THR A 55 6.90 9.68 13.00
N LEU A 56 7.34 8.43 13.10
CA LEU A 56 7.41 7.52 11.96
C LEU A 56 6.00 7.29 11.37
N MET A 57 5.06 6.90 12.22
CA MET A 57 3.68 6.61 11.82
C MET A 57 3.02 7.82 11.13
N GLN A 58 3.23 9.02 11.66
CA GLN A 58 2.71 10.23 11.04
C GLN A 58 3.32 10.50 9.67
N ALA A 59 4.66 10.47 9.57
CA ALA A 59 5.36 10.72 8.31
C ALA A 59 4.97 9.71 7.22
N VAL A 60 4.86 8.43 7.62
CA VAL A 60 4.39 7.37 6.73
C VAL A 60 2.93 7.61 6.33
N TYR A 61 2.03 7.90 7.27
CA TYR A 61 0.62 8.18 6.96
C TYR A 61 0.43 9.33 5.95
N GLU A 62 1.14 10.44 6.15
CA GLU A 62 1.09 11.58 5.23
C GLU A 62 1.63 11.21 3.84
N GLN A 63 2.73 10.45 3.79
CA GLN A 63 3.30 9.99 2.53
C GLN A 63 2.34 9.05 1.79
N ARG A 64 1.73 8.10 2.50
CA ARG A 64 0.77 7.13 1.96
C ARG A 64 -0.36 7.82 1.23
N ARG A 65 -1.00 8.79 1.91
CA ARG A 65 -2.11 9.56 1.35
C ARG A 65 -1.71 10.31 0.08
N ARG A 66 -0.53 10.96 0.09
CA ARG A 66 0.00 11.67 -1.10
C ARG A 66 0.27 10.71 -2.25
N THR A 67 0.93 9.59 -1.97
CA THR A 67 1.32 8.59 -2.98
C THR A 67 0.10 7.97 -3.66
N VAL A 68 -0.93 7.59 -2.88
CA VAL A 68 -2.19 7.06 -3.44
C VAL A 68 -2.92 8.10 -4.29
N THR A 69 -2.98 9.35 -3.83
CA THR A 69 -3.66 10.43 -4.57
C THR A 69 -2.98 10.67 -5.92
N GLU A 70 -1.66 10.86 -5.89
CA GLU A 70 -0.84 11.07 -7.09
C GLU A 70 -0.95 9.89 -8.07
N LEU A 71 -0.87 8.65 -7.56
CA LEU A 71 -0.99 7.45 -8.40
C LEU A 71 -2.36 7.34 -9.04
N LYS A 72 -3.45 7.61 -8.30
CA LYS A 72 -4.80 7.61 -8.86
C LYS A 72 -4.91 8.61 -10.00
N GLU A 73 -4.41 9.83 -9.82
CA GLU A 73 -4.44 10.87 -10.85
C GLU A 73 -3.61 10.49 -12.08
N ARG A 74 -2.36 10.06 -11.88
CA ARG A 74 -1.47 9.68 -12.99
C ARG A 74 -1.97 8.47 -13.75
N LEU A 75 -2.48 7.44 -13.07
CA LEU A 75 -3.06 6.25 -13.70
C LEU A 75 -4.36 6.59 -14.43
N ALA A 76 -5.21 7.43 -13.84
CA ALA A 76 -6.44 7.87 -14.50
C ALA A 76 -6.16 8.65 -15.78
N ASN A 77 -5.15 9.50 -15.77
CA ASN A 77 -4.68 10.21 -16.96
C ASN A 77 -4.09 9.27 -18.01
N HIS A 78 -3.27 8.29 -17.61
CA HIS A 78 -2.65 7.33 -18.52
C HIS A 78 -3.67 6.41 -19.21
N PHE A 79 -4.68 5.95 -18.47
CA PHE A 79 -5.69 5.02 -18.99
C PHE A 79 -6.97 5.69 -19.46
N HIS A 80 -7.09 7.00 -19.30
CA HIS A 80 -8.29 7.80 -19.60
C HIS A 80 -9.55 7.27 -18.89
N ARG A 81 -9.41 6.68 -17.71
CA ARG A 81 -10.51 6.21 -16.85
C ARG A 81 -10.07 6.06 -15.40
N PRO A 82 -10.98 6.13 -14.41
CA PRO A 82 -10.64 5.91 -13.01
C PRO A 82 -9.95 4.56 -12.78
N VAL A 83 -8.89 4.58 -11.99
CA VAL A 83 -8.14 3.38 -11.57
C VAL A 83 -8.13 3.34 -10.04
N ASN A 84 -8.56 2.21 -9.48
CA ASN A 84 -8.55 2.05 -8.04
C ASN A 84 -7.13 1.73 -7.56
N VAL A 85 -6.71 2.46 -6.53
CA VAL A 85 -5.42 2.31 -5.88
C VAL A 85 -5.66 2.28 -4.38
N TYR A 86 -5.10 1.28 -3.72
CA TYR A 86 -5.16 1.09 -2.28
C TYR A 86 -3.76 0.91 -1.73
N ASP A 87 -3.60 1.26 -0.47
CA ASP A 87 -2.34 1.17 0.22
C ASP A 87 -2.46 0.39 1.52
N ASP A 88 -1.38 -0.32 1.80
CA ASP A 88 -1.15 -1.04 3.04
C ASP A 88 0.26 -0.74 3.53
N PHE A 89 0.40 -0.65 4.83
CA PHE A 89 1.68 -0.39 5.48
C PHE A 89 1.84 -1.40 6.60
N ASP A 90 2.87 -2.23 6.46
CA ASP A 90 3.17 -3.20 7.50
C ASP A 90 3.85 -2.46 8.67
N GLU A 91 3.15 -2.41 9.79
CA GLU A 91 3.73 -1.95 11.06
C GLU A 91 4.77 -2.95 11.60
N GLY A 92 4.86 -4.16 11.04
CA GLY A 92 5.69 -5.26 11.49
C GLY A 92 7.14 -5.21 11.02
N GLU A 93 7.93 -4.23 11.48
CA GLU A 93 9.33 -4.43 11.92
C GLU A 93 9.90 -3.17 12.59
N PHE A 94 9.25 -2.71 13.66
CA PHE A 94 9.83 -1.72 14.57
C PHE A 94 10.85 -2.40 15.50
N ARG A 95 12.09 -2.51 15.06
CA ARG A 95 13.19 -2.83 15.97
C ARG A 95 13.82 -1.53 16.45
N PHE A 96 13.54 -1.15 17.69
CA PHE A 96 14.27 -0.08 18.36
C PHE A 96 15.72 -0.55 18.56
N CYS A 97 16.71 0.26 18.19
CA CYS A 97 18.15 -0.03 18.21
C CYS A 97 18.73 -0.87 17.06
N GLU A 98 17.90 -1.51 16.23
CA GLU A 98 18.31 -2.09 14.94
C GLU A 98 17.70 -1.22 13.82
N LYS A 99 18.23 -1.26 12.59
CA LYS A 99 17.77 -0.40 11.48
C LYS A 99 16.25 -0.56 11.30
N THR A 100 15.48 0.52 11.43
CA THR A 100 14.02 0.47 11.27
C THR A 100 13.68 0.15 9.81
N THR A 101 12.86 -0.87 9.58
CA THR A 101 12.40 -1.23 8.23
C THR A 101 10.94 -0.82 8.07
N VAL A 102 10.61 -0.28 6.90
CA VAL A 102 9.29 0.21 6.52
C VAL A 102 8.90 -0.53 5.26
N THR A 103 7.89 -1.39 5.36
CA THR A 103 7.35 -2.12 4.20
C THR A 103 6.03 -1.49 3.79
N TYR A 104 5.97 -1.06 2.53
CA TYR A 104 4.82 -0.42 1.93
C TYR A 104 4.27 -1.30 0.80
N LYS A 105 2.96 -1.51 0.77
CA LYS A 105 2.29 -2.27 -0.29
C LYS A 105 1.25 -1.38 -0.97
N ILE A 106 1.22 -1.39 -2.30
CA ILE A 106 0.19 -0.73 -3.10
C ILE A 106 -0.53 -1.77 -3.92
N LEU A 107 -1.84 -1.82 -3.80
CA LEU A 107 -2.71 -2.58 -4.70
C LEU A 107 -3.26 -1.65 -5.78
N VAL A 108 -3.06 -2.00 -7.05
CA VAL A 108 -3.61 -1.28 -8.20
C VAL A 108 -4.51 -2.21 -9.01
N ASP A 109 -5.75 -1.80 -9.26
CA ASP A 109 -6.68 -2.53 -10.13
C ASP A 109 -6.49 -2.09 -11.59
N PHE A 110 -5.58 -2.75 -12.32
CA PHE A 110 -5.27 -2.29 -13.66
C PHE A 110 -6.41 -2.51 -14.65
N PRO A 111 -6.67 -1.55 -15.55
CA PRO A 111 -7.69 -1.67 -16.60
C PRO A 111 -7.42 -2.73 -17.70
N GLY A 112 -6.40 -3.57 -17.55
CA GLY A 112 -5.99 -4.61 -18.50
C GLY A 112 -4.90 -5.50 -17.91
N VAL A 113 -4.64 -6.65 -18.53
CA VAL A 113 -3.60 -7.58 -18.05
C VAL A 113 -2.24 -6.92 -18.14
N ILE A 114 -1.50 -6.92 -17.04
CA ILE A 114 -0.14 -6.39 -16.99
C ILE A 114 0.85 -7.52 -17.27
N ALA A 115 1.47 -7.46 -18.46
CA ALA A 115 2.45 -8.45 -18.89
C ALA A 115 3.82 -8.28 -18.20
N ASN A 116 4.19 -7.05 -17.80
CA ASN A 116 5.46 -6.75 -17.14
C ASN A 116 5.24 -5.87 -15.90
N PRO A 117 4.99 -6.48 -14.72
CA PRO A 117 4.78 -5.75 -13.47
C PRO A 117 5.98 -4.90 -13.05
N ASN A 118 7.21 -5.33 -13.34
CA ASN A 118 8.43 -4.62 -12.93
C ASN A 118 8.60 -3.29 -13.67
N GLY A 119 8.15 -3.19 -14.92
CA GLY A 119 8.09 -1.91 -15.63
C GLY A 119 7.16 -0.90 -14.93
N TRP A 120 6.04 -1.37 -14.40
CA TRP A 120 5.11 -0.55 -13.61
C TRP A 120 5.67 -0.21 -12.23
N ALA A 121 6.48 -1.08 -11.63
CA ALA A 121 7.14 -0.84 -10.36
C ALA A 121 8.06 0.40 -10.41
N SER A 122 8.88 0.52 -11.46
CA SER A 122 9.69 1.73 -11.70
C SER A 122 8.82 2.98 -11.87
N TRP A 123 7.74 2.90 -12.67
CA TRP A 123 6.84 4.04 -12.85
C TRP A 123 6.13 4.48 -11.55
N ILE A 124 5.69 3.52 -10.74
CA ILE A 124 5.08 3.78 -9.42
C ILE A 124 6.08 4.44 -8.48
N SER A 125 7.35 3.98 -8.50
CA SER A 125 8.41 4.56 -7.67
C SER A 125 8.59 6.07 -7.90
N GLN A 126 8.39 6.53 -9.13
CA GLN A 126 8.47 7.96 -9.48
C GLN A 126 7.34 8.79 -8.86
N SER A 127 6.20 8.17 -8.55
CA SER A 127 5.07 8.82 -7.87
C SER A 127 5.25 8.88 -6.36
N MET A 128 6.28 8.22 -5.82
CA MET A 128 6.53 8.22 -4.39
C MET A 128 7.53 9.32 -4.02
N TYR A 129 7.01 10.31 -3.30
CA TYR A 129 7.80 11.40 -2.72
C TYR A 129 8.75 10.92 -1.62
N SER A 130 9.66 11.79 -1.21
CA SER A 130 10.51 11.52 -0.06
C SER A 130 9.73 11.58 1.26
N ILE A 131 9.93 10.56 2.10
CA ILE A 131 9.45 10.53 3.48
C ILE A 131 10.39 11.36 4.32
N LYS A 132 9.87 12.44 4.92
CA LYS A 132 10.62 13.32 5.81
C LYS A 132 10.26 13.01 7.26
N PHE A 133 11.26 12.64 8.05
CA PHE A 133 11.09 12.37 9.48
C PHE A 133 11.51 13.60 10.27
N TYR A 134 10.58 14.23 10.97
CA TYR A 134 10.85 15.46 11.72
C TYR A 134 11.07 15.19 13.21
N GLU A 135 12.07 15.82 13.80
CA GLU A 135 12.28 15.85 15.25
C GLU A 135 12.05 17.28 15.77
N LEU A 136 11.36 17.39 16.91
CA LEU A 136 11.18 18.66 17.60
C LEU A 136 12.47 19.02 18.34
N VAL A 137 13.11 20.10 17.92
CA VAL A 137 14.29 20.69 18.56
C VAL A 137 13.83 21.90 19.37
N VAL A 138 14.17 21.90 20.67
CA VAL A 138 13.94 23.05 21.54
C VAL A 138 15.12 24.00 21.38
N ARG A 139 14.82 25.24 20.99
CA ARG A 139 15.78 26.33 20.86
C ARG A 139 16.18 26.87 22.22
N SER A 140 17.31 27.57 22.29
CA SER A 140 17.80 28.24 23.50
C SER A 140 16.86 29.33 24.04
N ASP A 141 15.95 29.86 23.23
CA ASP A 141 14.90 30.81 23.63
C ASP A 141 13.60 30.11 24.11
N GLY A 142 13.59 28.77 24.20
CA GLY A 142 12.42 27.98 24.57
C GLY A 142 11.45 27.70 23.40
N GLY A 143 11.71 28.23 22.21
CA GLY A 143 10.94 27.94 21.00
C GLY A 143 11.10 26.48 20.55
N LYS A 144 10.09 25.93 19.87
CA LYS A 144 10.13 24.56 19.32
C LYS A 144 10.12 24.61 17.79
N ASN A 145 11.12 24.01 17.16
CA ASN A 145 11.19 23.88 15.70
C ASN A 145 11.17 22.40 15.29
N ALA A 146 10.46 22.07 14.21
CA ALA A 146 10.53 20.74 13.60
C ALA A 146 11.66 20.72 12.57
N CYS A 147 12.71 19.94 12.82
CA CYS A 147 13.84 19.77 11.90
C CYS A 147 13.82 18.35 11.29
N PRO A 148 14.05 18.19 9.98
CA PRO A 148 14.11 16.85 9.37
C PRO A 148 15.35 16.11 9.85
N LYS A 149 15.16 15.01 10.58
CA LYS A 149 16.19 14.09 11.05
C LYS A 149 16.68 13.15 9.94
N ALA A 150 15.77 12.75 9.06
CA ALA A 150 16.09 11.98 7.86
C ALA A 150 15.09 12.24 6.75
N ILE A 151 15.57 12.05 5.53
CA ILE A 151 14.79 12.08 4.31
C ILE A 151 15.07 10.76 3.60
N VAL A 152 14.05 9.94 3.41
CA VAL A 152 14.16 8.64 2.74
C VAL A 152 13.32 8.68 1.48
N LYS A 153 13.91 8.26 0.36
CA LYS A 153 13.20 8.10 -0.90
C LYS A 153 13.34 6.64 -1.33
N PRO A 154 12.25 5.96 -1.76
CA PRO A 154 12.37 4.66 -2.40
C PRO A 154 13.27 4.75 -3.62
N GLU A 155 14.17 3.81 -3.76
CA GLU A 155 14.89 3.59 -5.02
C GLU A 155 14.08 2.65 -5.91
N GLU A 156 14.22 2.76 -7.23
CA GLU A 156 13.36 2.02 -8.17
C GLU A 156 13.47 0.50 -7.99
N TYR A 157 14.68 0.00 -7.70
CA TYR A 157 14.93 -1.43 -7.49
C TYR A 157 14.41 -1.98 -6.16
N GLN A 158 13.93 -1.11 -5.26
CA GLN A 158 13.35 -1.54 -3.98
C GLN A 158 11.88 -1.95 -4.13
N TRP A 159 11.32 -1.83 -5.34
CA TRP A 159 9.96 -2.21 -5.65
C TRP A 159 9.91 -3.55 -6.36
N ASP A 160 9.03 -4.41 -5.88
CA ASP A 160 8.67 -5.66 -6.54
C ASP A 160 7.18 -5.66 -6.91
N GLY A 161 6.86 -6.05 -8.14
CA GLY A 161 5.51 -6.11 -8.66
C GLY A 161 5.01 -7.54 -8.71
N CYS A 162 4.12 -7.91 -7.78
CA CYS A 162 3.54 -9.25 -7.72
C CYS A 162 2.16 -9.28 -8.41
N VAL A 163 2.04 -10.15 -9.42
CA VAL A 163 0.76 -10.45 -10.08
C VAL A 163 0.08 -11.65 -9.39
N PRO A 164 -1.27 -11.69 -9.39
CA PRO A 164 -2.02 -12.84 -8.90
C PRO A 164 -1.57 -14.14 -9.56
N GLU A 165 -1.18 -15.13 -8.75
CA GLU A 165 -0.82 -16.47 -9.24
C GLU A 165 -2.01 -17.15 -9.94
N ASN A 166 -3.22 -16.92 -9.44
CA ASN A 166 -4.45 -17.49 -9.98
C ASN A 166 -5.34 -16.46 -10.67
N LYS A 167 -5.24 -16.40 -12.01
CA LYS A 167 -6.06 -15.52 -12.86
C LYS A 167 -7.57 -15.80 -12.77
N GLY A 168 -8.00 -16.95 -12.27
CA GLY A 168 -9.41 -17.29 -12.04
C GLY A 168 -9.99 -16.69 -10.76
N HIS A 169 -9.14 -16.18 -9.86
CA HIS A 169 -9.53 -15.66 -8.54
C HIS A 169 -8.92 -14.28 -8.27
N LEU A 170 -9.04 -13.33 -9.21
CA LEU A 170 -8.49 -11.98 -9.04
C LEU A 170 -9.04 -11.24 -7.80
N CYS A 171 -10.31 -11.51 -7.44
CA CYS A 171 -10.91 -11.06 -6.17
C CYS A 171 -10.10 -11.49 -4.93
N TRP A 172 -9.44 -12.66 -4.97
CA TRP A 172 -8.66 -13.19 -3.85
C TRP A 172 -7.49 -12.28 -3.52
N THR A 173 -6.74 -11.81 -4.52
CA THR A 173 -5.60 -10.91 -4.31
C THR A 173 -6.01 -9.63 -3.59
N ARG A 174 -7.19 -9.08 -3.89
CA ARG A 174 -7.73 -7.91 -3.17
C ARG A 174 -8.04 -8.27 -1.72
N LEU A 175 -8.77 -9.36 -1.49
CA LEU A 175 -9.14 -9.81 -0.15
C LEU A 175 -7.90 -10.11 0.70
N GLU A 176 -6.90 -10.78 0.13
CA GLU A 176 -5.62 -11.07 0.77
C GLU A 176 -4.88 -9.78 1.16
N PHE A 177 -4.82 -8.80 0.26
CA PHE A 177 -4.24 -7.49 0.55
C PHE A 177 -4.94 -6.81 1.74
N PHE A 178 -6.28 -6.78 1.75
CA PHE A 178 -7.03 -6.17 2.84
C PHE A 178 -6.97 -6.98 4.14
N LEU A 179 -6.86 -8.30 4.08
CA LEU A 179 -6.63 -9.15 5.26
C LEU A 179 -5.28 -8.82 5.89
N GLY A 180 -4.23 -8.76 5.08
CA GLY A 180 -2.90 -8.33 5.52
C GLY A 180 -2.92 -6.96 6.19
N ARG A 181 -3.60 -5.99 5.56
CA ARG A 181 -3.78 -4.63 6.11
C ARG A 181 -4.46 -4.59 7.47
N GLN A 182 -5.31 -5.56 7.77
CA GLN A 182 -6.02 -5.66 9.06
C GLN A 182 -5.29 -6.58 10.06
N GLY A 183 -4.10 -7.09 9.72
CA GLY A 183 -3.37 -8.05 10.55
C GLY A 183 -4.06 -9.42 10.65
N LEU A 184 -4.94 -9.75 9.69
CA LEU A 184 -5.68 -11.01 9.65
C LEU A 184 -4.94 -12.02 8.77
N VAL A 185 -4.83 -13.25 9.25
CA VAL A 185 -4.21 -14.33 8.48
C VAL A 185 -5.24 -14.90 7.48
N PRO A 186 -4.92 -14.96 6.18
CA PRO A 186 -5.76 -15.65 5.22
C PRO A 186 -5.81 -17.15 5.55
N PHE A 187 -7.01 -17.67 5.86
CA PHE A 187 -7.26 -19.11 5.88
C PHE A 187 -7.08 -19.68 4.46
N ILE A 188 -6.13 -20.60 4.33
CA ILE A 188 -5.78 -21.34 3.11
C ILE A 188 -6.69 -22.57 2.97
#